data_AF-A0A975BPY5-F1
#
_entry.id   AF-A0A975BPY5-F1
#
_cell.length_a   1.000
_cell.length_b   1.000
_cell.length_c   1.000
_cell.angle_alpha   90.00
_cell.angle_beta   90.00
_cell.angle_gamma   90.00
#
_symmetry.space_group_name_H-M   'P 1'
#
loop_
_entity.id
_entity.type
_entity.pdbx_description
1 polymer ?
#
loop_
_entity_poly.entity_id
_entity_poly.type
_entity_poly.pdbx_seq_one_letter_code
_entity_poly.pdbx_strand_id
1 'polypeptide(L)'
;MAHQYQKRAERSTELGNLTICSFCSPSEIMSLSFNETFTKYARYNPIISRKETLSDVASQPDTNVTLAVTDDGKIVGFSILEYPKPDERWIRVGERIMMEVSVIEVSRLWRSAGIAKDLLNFLVDHPLKEERIFYMVGYSWTWDMDGKDIMPMAYRDMMIKLFTPFGFKIFQTNEPNIMLRPENLFMARIGTNISEKIQKQFKLVRFNMDT
;
A
#
# COMPACT_ATOMS: atom_id res chain seq x y z
N MET A 1 14.88 14.45 -4.30
CA MET A 1 13.69 14.87 -5.09
C MET A 1 12.35 14.60 -4.38
N ALA A 2 12.25 13.67 -3.44
CA ALA A 2 10.99 13.36 -2.73
C ALA A 2 10.29 14.55 -2.05
N HIS A 3 11.05 15.50 -1.48
CA HIS A 3 10.49 16.67 -0.79
C HIS A 3 9.66 17.62 -1.67
N GLN A 4 9.84 17.63 -2.99
CA GLN A 4 9.09 18.53 -3.87
C GLN A 4 7.60 18.16 -3.96
N TYR A 5 7.25 16.90 -3.70
CA TYR A 5 5.88 16.38 -3.83
C TYR A 5 5.25 16.03 -2.48
N GLN A 6 5.94 16.32 -1.37
CA GLN A 6 5.44 16.06 -0.04
C GLN A 6 4.16 16.88 0.22
N LYS A 7 3.11 16.19 0.65
CA LYS A 7 1.86 16.77 1.11
C LYS A 7 1.68 16.44 2.57
N ARG A 8 1.01 17.35 3.29
CA ARG A 8 0.62 17.15 4.68
C ARG A 8 -0.83 17.59 4.87
N ALA A 9 -1.58 16.86 5.69
CA ALA A 9 -2.93 17.26 6.10
C ALA A 9 -3.20 16.85 7.53
N GLU A 10 -3.94 17.68 8.24
CA GLU A 10 -4.43 17.40 9.58
C GLU A 10 -5.72 16.59 9.52
N ARG A 11 -5.85 15.62 10.43
CA ARG A 11 -7.00 14.74 10.58
C ARG A 11 -7.38 14.62 12.04
N SER A 12 -8.49 15.24 12.41
CA SER A 12 -9.07 15.05 13.74
C SER A 12 -9.81 13.72 13.83
N THR A 13 -9.61 13.02 14.94
CA THR A 13 -10.29 11.77 15.29
C THR A 13 -10.73 11.83 16.76
N GLU A 14 -11.55 10.88 17.21
CA GLU A 14 -11.93 10.76 18.62
C GLU A 14 -10.74 10.49 19.56
N LEU A 15 -9.64 9.92 19.03
CA LEU A 15 -8.43 9.60 19.80
C LEU A 15 -7.38 10.72 19.79
N GLY A 16 -7.64 11.81 19.06
CA GLY A 16 -6.72 12.92 18.89
C GLY A 16 -6.50 13.30 17.43
N ASN A 17 -5.66 14.31 17.23
CA ASN A 17 -5.27 14.75 15.89
C ASN A 17 -4.13 13.90 15.34
N LEU A 18 -4.14 13.76 14.01
CA LEU A 18 -3.10 13.11 13.25
C LEU A 18 -2.68 14.00 12.09
N THR A 19 -1.38 14.07 11.85
CA THR A 19 -0.84 14.57 10.60
C THR A 19 -0.64 13.39 9.64
N ILE A 20 -1.27 13.47 8.47
CA ILE A 20 -1.04 12.55 7.34
C ILE A 20 0.00 13.18 6.42
N CYS A 21 1.11 12.50 6.19
CA CYS A 21 2.22 12.99 5.37
C CYS A 21 2.51 12.02 4.22
N SER A 22 2.84 12.53 3.02
CA SER A 22 3.39 11.74 1.90
C SER A 22 4.87 12.00 1.68
N PHE A 23 5.53 11.14 0.90
CA PHE A 23 6.94 11.25 0.54
C PHE A 23 7.83 11.54 1.75
N CYS A 24 7.54 10.87 2.88
CA CYS A 24 8.30 11.04 4.12
C CYS A 24 9.75 10.61 3.88
N SER A 25 10.70 11.47 4.22
CA SER A 25 12.11 11.19 4.02
C SER A 25 12.66 10.22 5.06
N PRO A 26 13.81 9.58 4.78
CA PRO A 26 14.53 8.79 5.78
C PRO A 26 14.76 9.54 7.10
N SER A 27 15.18 10.81 7.07
CA SER A 27 15.44 11.58 8.30
C SER A 27 14.16 11.89 9.08
N GLU A 28 13.06 12.20 8.40
CA GLU A 28 11.75 12.39 9.03
C GLU A 28 11.29 11.10 9.73
N ILE A 29 11.32 9.97 9.02
CA ILE A 29 10.93 8.65 9.57
C ILE A 29 11.76 8.30 10.80
N MET A 30 13.08 8.48 10.72
CA MET A 30 13.98 8.12 11.81
C MET A 30 13.80 8.98 13.05
N SER A 31 13.29 10.22 12.91
CA SER A 31 12.99 11.10 14.04
C SER A 31 11.73 10.71 14.83
N LEU A 32 10.87 9.84 14.27
CA LEU A 32 9.60 9.44 14.86
C LEU A 32 9.68 8.14 15.68
N SER A 33 8.65 7.91 16.49
CA SER A 33 8.48 6.69 17.31
C SER A 33 7.61 5.64 16.60
N PHE A 34 7.96 4.35 16.70
CA PHE A 34 7.32 3.26 15.93
C PHE A 34 6.87 2.04 16.77
N ASN A 35 7.46 1.80 17.94
CA ASN A 35 7.52 0.45 18.53
C ASN A 35 6.37 0.04 19.48
N GLU A 36 5.42 0.91 19.80
CA GLU A 36 4.36 0.55 20.77
C GLU A 36 3.03 0.13 20.13
N THR A 37 2.79 0.52 18.88
CA THR A 37 1.45 0.46 18.29
C THR A 37 1.20 -0.76 17.40
N PHE A 38 2.27 -1.46 16.94
CA PHE A 38 2.18 -2.56 15.97
C PHE A 38 2.63 -3.94 16.49
N THR A 39 3.31 -4.00 17.63
CA THR A 39 3.96 -5.21 18.19
C THR A 39 3.24 -5.78 19.43
N LYS A 40 2.19 -5.11 19.92
CA LYS A 40 1.56 -5.43 21.22
C LYS A 40 0.73 -6.73 21.23
N TYR A 41 0.52 -7.39 20.09
CA TYR A 41 -0.40 -8.54 19.99
C TYR A 41 0.30 -9.77 19.37
N ALA A 42 0.55 -10.79 20.21
CA ALA A 42 1.43 -11.93 19.95
C ALA A 42 1.07 -12.88 18.78
N ARG A 43 -0.11 -12.73 18.15
CA ARG A 43 -0.52 -13.56 16.99
C ARG A 43 -0.39 -12.86 15.64
N TYR A 44 -0.14 -11.55 15.64
CA TYR A 44 -0.01 -10.74 14.44
C TYR A 44 1.46 -10.38 14.24
N ASN A 45 2.04 -10.88 13.13
CA ASN A 45 3.37 -10.45 12.69
C ASN A 45 3.18 -9.29 11.70
N PRO A 46 3.41 -8.02 12.10
CA PRO A 46 3.35 -6.92 11.16
C PRO A 46 4.35 -7.15 10.02
N ILE A 47 3.89 -6.92 8.78
CA ILE A 47 4.74 -7.05 7.57
C ILE A 47 5.99 -6.16 7.73
N ILE A 48 5.83 -4.99 8.35
CA ILE A 48 6.91 -4.09 8.72
C ILE A 48 6.91 -3.91 10.24
N SER A 49 7.93 -4.47 10.90
CA SER A 49 8.12 -4.41 12.35
C SER A 49 9.13 -3.36 12.79
N ARG A 50 9.79 -2.66 11.86
CA ARG A 50 10.87 -1.72 12.13
C ARG A 50 10.77 -0.46 11.27
N LYS A 51 10.97 0.73 11.87
CA LYS A 51 10.97 2.00 11.14
C LYS A 51 12.16 2.13 10.18
N GLU A 52 13.25 1.42 10.44
CA GLU A 52 14.42 1.37 9.55
C GLU A 52 14.01 0.86 8.17
N THR A 53 13.11 -0.13 8.09
CA THR A 53 12.60 -0.62 6.80
C THR A 53 11.79 0.44 6.06
N LEU A 54 11.02 1.27 6.76
CA LEU A 54 10.33 2.41 6.15
C LEU A 54 11.33 3.44 5.62
N SER A 55 12.38 3.72 6.40
CA SER A 55 13.46 4.63 6.01
C SER A 55 14.21 4.12 4.78
N ASP A 56 14.54 2.84 4.73
CA ASP A 56 15.21 2.21 3.60
C ASP A 56 14.37 2.31 2.33
N VAL A 57 13.06 2.05 2.41
CA VAL A 57 12.16 2.20 1.27
C VAL A 57 12.03 3.65 0.84
N ALA A 58 11.91 4.59 1.79
CA ALA A 58 11.85 6.03 1.50
C ALA A 58 13.12 6.60 0.85
N SER A 59 14.25 5.90 0.96
CA SER A 59 15.50 6.27 0.29
C SER A 59 15.52 5.92 -1.20
N GLN A 60 14.63 5.03 -1.64
CA GLN A 60 14.58 4.55 -3.02
C GLN A 60 13.92 5.59 -3.96
N PRO A 61 14.32 5.62 -5.24
CA PRO A 61 13.75 6.56 -6.21
C PRO A 61 12.29 6.21 -6.52
N ASP A 62 11.47 7.25 -6.69
CA ASP A 62 10.04 7.18 -7.03
C ASP A 62 9.16 6.42 -6.02
N THR A 63 9.69 6.03 -4.86
CA THR A 63 8.86 5.43 -3.81
C THR A 63 8.09 6.52 -3.05
N ASN A 64 6.95 6.13 -2.51
CA ASN A 64 6.18 6.98 -1.61
C ASN A 64 5.90 6.20 -0.33
N VAL A 65 6.44 6.70 0.77
CA VAL A 65 6.07 6.26 2.11
C VAL A 65 5.18 7.35 2.70
N THR A 66 3.95 6.99 3.04
CA THR A 66 3.02 7.86 3.75
C THR A 66 2.93 7.47 5.20
N LEU A 67 2.83 8.45 6.10
CA LEU A 67 2.68 8.21 7.54
C LEU A 67 1.43 8.91 8.08
N ALA A 68 0.82 8.29 9.09
CA ALA A 68 -0.12 8.93 10.00
C ALA A 68 0.60 9.06 11.35
N VAL A 69 0.78 10.30 11.80
CA VAL A 69 1.61 10.65 12.95
C VAL A 69 0.79 11.45 13.96
N THR A 70 0.89 11.12 15.23
CA THR A 70 0.28 11.89 16.33
C THR A 70 1.08 13.16 16.64
N ASP A 71 0.46 14.09 17.37
CA ASP A 71 1.13 15.34 17.80
C ASP A 71 2.41 15.09 18.63
N ASP A 72 2.48 13.97 19.37
CA ASP A 72 3.65 13.55 20.15
C ASP A 72 4.68 12.72 19.34
N GLY A 73 4.54 12.67 18.01
CA GLY A 73 5.54 12.09 17.11
C GLY A 73 5.53 10.56 17.02
N LYS A 74 4.38 9.92 17.26
CA LYS A 74 4.22 8.47 17.11
C LYS A 74 3.58 8.12 15.78
N ILE A 75 4.18 7.16 15.07
CA ILE A 75 3.60 6.57 13.86
C ILE A 75 2.49 5.61 14.30
N VAL A 76 1.26 5.87 13.84
CA VAL A 76 0.08 5.05 14.14
C VAL A 76 -0.52 4.39 12.90
N GLY A 77 -0.03 4.76 11.71
CA GLY A 77 -0.31 4.09 10.45
C GLY A 77 0.70 4.47 9.39
N PHE A 78 0.89 3.62 8.40
CA PHE A 78 1.79 3.87 7.28
C PHE A 78 1.33 3.12 6.03
N SER A 79 1.77 3.60 4.87
CA SER A 79 1.62 2.85 3.62
C SER A 79 2.79 3.08 2.68
N ILE A 80 3.03 2.11 1.80
CA ILE A 80 4.21 2.04 0.92
C ILE A 80 3.76 1.82 -0.52
N LEU A 81 4.31 2.62 -1.43
CA LEU A 81 4.25 2.46 -2.87
C LEU A 81 5.68 2.33 -3.38
N GLU A 82 6.02 1.17 -3.94
CA GLU A 82 7.36 0.85 -4.41
C GLU A 82 7.35 0.04 -5.70
N TYR A 83 8.50 -0.21 -6.29
CA TYR A 83 8.60 -1.11 -7.44
C TYR A 83 8.50 -2.58 -7.02
N PRO A 84 7.93 -3.46 -7.89
CA PRO A 84 7.96 -4.90 -7.67
C PRO A 84 9.38 -5.40 -7.43
N LYS A 85 9.53 -6.47 -6.64
CA LYS A 85 10.85 -7.10 -6.46
C LYS A 85 11.34 -7.75 -7.77
N PRO A 86 12.66 -7.89 -7.98
CA PRO A 86 13.22 -8.41 -9.24
C PRO A 86 12.83 -9.84 -9.61
N ASP A 87 12.37 -10.63 -8.64
CA ASP A 87 11.89 -12.00 -8.82
C ASP A 87 10.38 -12.07 -9.11
N GLU A 88 9.66 -10.96 -8.99
CA GLU A 88 8.24 -10.90 -9.27
C GLU A 88 7.97 -10.77 -10.77
N ARG A 89 7.00 -11.55 -11.26
CA ARG A 89 6.62 -11.55 -12.68
C ARG A 89 6.13 -10.20 -13.21
N TRP A 90 5.69 -9.29 -12.34
CA TRP A 90 5.13 -8.00 -12.72
C TRP A 90 6.16 -7.10 -13.41
N ILE A 91 7.46 -7.30 -13.18
CA ILE A 91 8.52 -6.56 -13.87
C ILE A 91 8.50 -6.78 -15.40
N ARG A 92 7.95 -7.92 -15.87
CA ARG A 92 7.88 -8.26 -17.29
C ARG A 92 6.84 -7.45 -18.07
N VAL A 93 6.03 -6.64 -17.38
CA VAL A 93 5.13 -5.68 -18.03
C VAL A 93 5.91 -4.58 -18.73
N GLY A 94 7.05 -4.20 -18.16
CA GLY A 94 7.94 -3.18 -18.69
C GLY A 94 8.76 -2.52 -17.59
N GLU A 95 9.91 -1.98 -17.96
CA GLU A 95 10.80 -1.28 -17.04
C GLU A 95 10.08 -0.09 -16.39
N ARG A 96 10.08 -0.07 -15.06
CA ARG A 96 9.45 0.97 -14.23
C ARG A 96 7.98 1.24 -14.57
N ILE A 97 7.23 0.27 -15.12
CA ILE A 97 5.80 0.45 -15.44
C ILE A 97 4.90 0.13 -14.24
N MET A 98 5.21 -0.92 -13.50
CA MET A 98 4.42 -1.41 -12.38
C MET A 98 4.92 -0.80 -11.08
N MET A 99 4.01 -0.41 -10.18
CA MET A 99 4.34 -0.08 -8.79
C MET A 99 3.31 -0.70 -7.85
N GLU A 100 3.76 -1.26 -6.75
CA GLU A 100 2.93 -1.96 -5.78
C GLU A 100 2.62 -1.08 -4.57
N VAL A 101 1.35 -1.03 -4.21
CA VAL A 101 0.93 -0.68 -2.85
C VAL A 101 1.24 -1.88 -1.95
N SER A 102 2.49 -2.00 -1.50
CA SER A 102 3.02 -3.20 -0.87
C SER A 102 2.53 -3.37 0.57
N VAL A 103 2.29 -2.26 1.27
CA VAL A 103 1.79 -2.26 2.65
C VAL A 103 0.83 -1.11 2.87
N ILE A 104 -0.28 -1.39 3.56
CA ILE A 104 -1.10 -0.39 4.26
C ILE A 104 -1.39 -0.97 5.64
N GLU A 105 -0.88 -0.32 6.68
CA GLU A 105 -1.09 -0.78 8.05
C GLU A 105 -1.54 0.39 8.91
N VAL A 106 -2.57 0.15 9.72
CA VAL A 106 -3.05 1.09 10.74
C VAL A 106 -3.16 0.34 12.04
N SER A 107 -2.52 0.89 13.06
CA SER A 107 -2.53 0.31 14.39
C SER A 107 -3.94 0.12 14.92
N ARG A 108 -4.17 -0.96 15.67
CA ARG A 108 -5.51 -1.42 16.05
C ARG A 108 -6.37 -0.35 16.72
N LEU A 109 -5.78 0.44 17.61
CA LEU A 109 -6.46 1.52 18.33
C LEU A 109 -7.04 2.57 17.38
N TRP A 110 -6.36 2.84 16.27
CA TRP A 110 -6.70 3.88 15.31
C TRP A 110 -7.51 3.36 14.11
N ARG A 111 -7.86 2.06 14.09
CA ARG A 111 -8.68 1.48 13.02
C ARG A 111 -10.10 2.05 13.06
N SER A 112 -10.80 1.93 11.93
CA SER A 112 -12.17 2.42 11.73
C SER A 112 -12.35 3.94 11.78
N ALA A 113 -11.29 4.73 11.97
CA ALA A 113 -11.31 6.20 11.89
C ALA A 113 -11.11 6.76 10.45
N GLY A 114 -11.05 5.89 9.43
CA GLY A 114 -10.83 6.26 8.03
C GLY A 114 -9.37 6.50 7.62
N ILE A 115 -8.41 6.32 8.53
CA ILE A 115 -6.98 6.62 8.32
C ILE A 115 -6.38 5.85 7.14
N ALA A 116 -6.75 4.58 6.96
CA ALA A 116 -6.26 3.79 5.82
C ALA A 116 -6.63 4.41 4.46
N LYS A 117 -7.82 5.04 4.38
CA LYS A 117 -8.26 5.77 3.19
C LYS A 117 -7.45 7.04 2.99
N ASP A 118 -7.17 7.78 4.05
CA ASP A 118 -6.38 9.01 3.99
C ASP A 118 -4.93 8.72 3.57
N LEU A 119 -4.32 7.68 4.14
CA LEU A 119 -2.99 7.17 3.75
C LEU A 119 -2.97 6.78 2.28
N LEU A 120 -3.92 5.94 1.84
CA LEU A 120 -3.99 5.47 0.45
C LEU A 120 -4.18 6.64 -0.52
N ASN A 121 -4.99 7.64 -0.18
CA ASN A 121 -5.17 8.84 -0.99
C ASN A 121 -3.84 9.57 -1.23
N PHE A 122 -3.07 9.78 -0.15
CA PHE A 122 -1.75 10.43 -0.22
C PHE A 122 -0.72 9.56 -0.94
N LEU A 123 -0.88 8.24 -0.85
CA LEU A 123 0.03 7.27 -1.44
C LEU A 123 -0.08 7.28 -2.97
N VAL A 124 -1.31 7.18 -3.48
CA VAL A 124 -1.60 7.03 -4.91
C VAL A 124 -1.69 8.36 -5.65
N ASP A 125 -1.72 9.49 -4.92
CA ASP A 125 -1.53 10.82 -5.50
C ASP A 125 -0.04 11.11 -5.81
N HIS A 126 0.55 10.14 -6.50
CA HIS A 126 1.93 10.11 -6.94
C HIS A 126 2.07 10.87 -8.26
N PRO A 127 3.16 11.64 -8.51
CA PRO A 127 3.32 12.40 -9.76
C PRO A 127 3.33 11.50 -11.00
N LEU A 128 3.82 10.27 -10.87
CA LEU A 128 3.87 9.30 -11.97
C LEU A 128 2.59 8.48 -12.16
N LYS A 129 1.51 8.75 -11.41
CA LYS A 129 0.30 7.89 -11.42
C LYS A 129 -0.29 7.67 -12.80
N GLU A 130 -0.24 8.65 -13.70
CA GLU A 130 -0.78 8.47 -15.06
C GLU A 130 0.16 7.72 -16.00
N GLU A 131 1.43 7.60 -15.68
CA GLU A 131 2.45 6.90 -16.46
C GLU A 131 2.77 5.50 -15.91
N ARG A 132 2.01 5.05 -14.89
CA ARG A 132 2.27 3.79 -14.18
C ARG A 132 0.99 2.98 -14.04
N ILE A 133 1.18 1.68 -13.81
CA ILE A 133 0.13 0.79 -13.33
C ILE A 133 0.39 0.58 -11.85
N PHE A 134 -0.50 1.09 -11.00
CA PHE A 134 -0.45 0.80 -9.57
C PHE A 134 -1.23 -0.47 -9.30
N TYR A 135 -0.67 -1.39 -8.54
CA TYR A 135 -1.34 -2.63 -8.16
C TYR A 135 -1.20 -2.91 -6.68
N MET A 136 -2.00 -3.85 -6.21
CA MET A 136 -1.90 -4.41 -4.87
C MET A 136 -2.18 -5.91 -4.98
N VAL A 137 -1.52 -6.69 -4.11
CA VAL A 137 -1.85 -8.09 -3.91
C VAL A 137 -2.35 -8.32 -2.49
N GLY A 138 -3.51 -8.92 -2.36
CA GLY A 138 -4.19 -9.13 -1.09
C GLY A 138 -4.19 -10.60 -0.76
N TYR A 139 -3.23 -11.02 0.07
CA TYR A 139 -3.14 -12.38 0.54
C TYR A 139 -3.83 -12.53 1.90
N SER A 140 -4.84 -13.39 1.99
CA SER A 140 -5.64 -13.55 3.21
C SER A 140 -4.85 -13.97 4.45
N TRP A 141 -3.73 -14.66 4.29
CA TRP A 141 -2.87 -15.06 5.41
C TRP A 141 -2.04 -13.91 6.00
N THR A 142 -2.01 -12.73 5.36
CA THR A 142 -1.37 -11.54 5.93
C THR A 142 -2.35 -10.62 6.67
N TRP A 143 -3.65 -10.95 6.65
CA TRP A 143 -4.68 -10.12 7.24
C TRP A 143 -4.83 -10.36 8.75
N ASP A 144 -5.03 -9.28 9.48
CA ASP A 144 -5.32 -9.33 10.91
C ASP A 144 -6.80 -9.68 11.13
N MET A 145 -7.09 -10.97 11.16
CA MET A 145 -8.43 -11.52 11.34
C MET A 145 -8.92 -11.48 12.80
N ASP A 146 -7.98 -11.51 13.77
CA ASP A 146 -8.26 -11.55 15.21
C ASP A 146 -8.91 -10.25 15.73
N GLY A 147 -8.69 -9.12 15.04
CA GLY A 147 -9.12 -7.81 15.51
C GLY A 147 -10.57 -7.43 15.21
N LYS A 148 -11.30 -8.21 14.40
CA LYS A 148 -12.60 -7.79 13.86
C LYS A 148 -13.69 -8.87 13.75
N ASP A 149 -13.45 -10.14 14.12
CA ASP A 149 -14.41 -11.25 13.92
C ASP A 149 -15.06 -11.24 12.53
N ILE A 150 -14.27 -10.89 11.51
CA ILE A 150 -14.73 -10.79 10.13
C ILE A 150 -14.35 -12.06 9.35
N MET A 151 -15.27 -12.53 8.52
CA MET A 151 -14.98 -13.62 7.59
C MET A 151 -13.99 -13.16 6.51
N PRO A 152 -13.10 -14.04 5.99
CA PRO A 152 -12.11 -13.66 4.96
C PRO A 152 -12.72 -12.94 3.75
N MET A 153 -13.89 -13.39 3.27
CA MET A 153 -14.60 -12.74 2.16
C MET A 153 -15.08 -11.33 2.51
N ALA A 154 -15.49 -11.08 3.75
CA ALA A 154 -15.87 -9.73 4.20
C ALA A 154 -14.64 -8.81 4.28
N TYR A 155 -13.46 -9.35 4.64
CA TYR A 155 -12.21 -8.60 4.60
C TYR A 155 -11.83 -8.25 3.15
N ARG A 156 -11.94 -9.21 2.22
CA ARG A 156 -11.79 -8.96 0.78
C ARG A 156 -12.68 -7.79 0.31
N ASP A 157 -13.96 -7.82 0.65
CA ASP A 157 -14.91 -6.77 0.25
C ASP A 157 -14.55 -5.40 0.85
N MET A 158 -14.03 -5.38 2.08
CA MET A 158 -13.50 -4.17 2.71
C MET A 158 -12.32 -3.60 1.91
N MET A 159 -11.37 -4.44 1.49
CA MET A 159 -10.24 -4.03 0.67
C MET A 159 -10.70 -3.48 -0.69
N ILE A 160 -11.65 -4.16 -1.36
CA ILE A 160 -12.23 -3.66 -2.62
C ILE A 160 -12.84 -2.28 -2.42
N LYS A 161 -13.63 -2.08 -1.36
CA LYS A 161 -14.25 -0.78 -1.04
C LYS A 161 -13.22 0.31 -0.72
N LEU A 162 -12.10 -0.03 -0.10
CA LEU A 162 -11.01 0.90 0.21
C LEU A 162 -10.32 1.41 -1.06
N PHE A 163 -10.02 0.51 -2.01
CA PHE A 163 -9.22 0.81 -3.19
C PHE A 163 -10.02 1.37 -4.38
N THR A 164 -11.28 0.95 -4.53
CA THR A 164 -12.14 1.33 -5.67
C THR A 164 -12.24 2.85 -5.90
N PRO A 165 -12.41 3.71 -4.87
CA PRO A 165 -12.48 5.17 -5.06
C PRO A 165 -11.24 5.78 -5.71
N PHE A 166 -10.09 5.09 -5.65
CA PHE A 166 -8.83 5.52 -6.23
C PHE A 166 -8.57 4.94 -7.62
N GLY A 167 -9.60 4.38 -8.28
CA GLY A 167 -9.53 3.88 -9.65
C GLY A 167 -9.00 2.46 -9.79
N PHE A 168 -8.77 1.76 -8.68
CA PHE A 168 -8.40 0.36 -8.71
C PHE A 168 -9.60 -0.51 -9.08
N LYS A 169 -9.35 -1.51 -9.93
CA LYS A 169 -10.33 -2.51 -10.35
C LYS A 169 -9.77 -3.90 -10.08
N ILE A 170 -10.64 -4.87 -9.86
CA ILE A 170 -10.25 -6.28 -9.74
C ILE A 170 -9.81 -6.78 -11.12
N PHE A 171 -8.67 -7.45 -11.19
CA PHE A 171 -8.22 -8.14 -12.40
C PHE A 171 -8.01 -9.61 -12.10
N GLN A 172 -8.53 -10.46 -12.99
CA GLN A 172 -8.25 -11.89 -12.96
C GLN A 172 -6.79 -12.16 -13.32
N THR A 173 -6.24 -13.22 -12.75
CA THR A 173 -4.84 -13.56 -12.95
C THR A 173 -4.60 -15.01 -12.55
N ASN A 174 -3.66 -15.69 -13.19
CA ASN A 174 -3.24 -17.04 -12.81
C ASN A 174 -2.04 -17.05 -11.87
N GLU A 175 -1.77 -15.94 -11.19
CA GLU A 175 -0.70 -15.90 -10.19
C GLU A 175 -0.99 -16.98 -9.14
N PRO A 176 -0.07 -17.94 -8.91
CA PRO A 176 -0.32 -19.09 -8.05
C PRO A 176 -0.87 -18.70 -6.68
N ASN A 177 -0.25 -17.73 -6.00
CA ASN A 177 -0.63 -17.34 -4.64
C ASN A 177 -2.01 -16.67 -4.58
N ILE A 178 -2.39 -15.88 -5.57
CA ILE A 178 -3.72 -15.30 -5.69
C ILE A 178 -4.77 -16.39 -5.97
N MET A 179 -4.42 -17.40 -6.75
CA MET A 179 -5.32 -18.52 -7.06
C MET A 179 -5.48 -19.52 -5.91
N LEU A 180 -4.61 -19.50 -4.90
CA LEU A 180 -4.67 -20.44 -3.77
C LEU A 180 -5.98 -20.36 -2.99
N ARG A 181 -6.59 -19.16 -2.90
CA ARG A 181 -7.79 -18.94 -2.09
C ARG A 181 -8.73 -17.93 -2.77
N PRO A 182 -10.06 -18.16 -2.75
CA PRO A 182 -11.03 -17.29 -3.41
C PRO A 182 -11.05 -15.86 -2.83
N GLU A 183 -10.71 -15.71 -1.55
CA GLU A 183 -10.64 -14.40 -0.90
C GLU A 183 -9.42 -13.57 -1.31
N ASN A 184 -8.36 -14.21 -1.86
CA ASN A 184 -7.18 -13.49 -2.32
C ASN A 184 -7.49 -12.67 -3.57
N LEU A 185 -6.99 -11.43 -3.64
CA LEU A 185 -7.30 -10.51 -4.72
C LEU A 185 -6.07 -9.86 -5.31
N PHE A 186 -6.19 -9.56 -6.60
CA PHE A 186 -5.31 -8.68 -7.34
C PHE A 186 -6.14 -7.51 -7.86
N MET A 187 -5.76 -6.30 -7.49
CA MET A 187 -6.37 -5.08 -8.01
C MET A 187 -5.32 -4.19 -8.64
N ALA A 188 -5.70 -3.47 -9.68
CA ALA A 188 -4.82 -2.50 -10.32
C ALA A 188 -5.57 -1.26 -10.79
N ARG A 189 -4.86 -0.14 -10.83
CA ARG A 189 -5.23 1.12 -11.45
C ARG A 189 -4.27 1.35 -12.62
N ILE A 190 -4.80 1.49 -13.82
CA ILE A 190 -4.03 1.77 -15.04
C ILE A 190 -4.03 3.28 -15.26
N GLY A 191 -2.85 3.91 -15.29
CA GLY A 191 -2.71 5.33 -15.60
C GLY A 191 -3.15 5.70 -17.01
N THR A 192 -3.64 6.92 -17.20
CA THR A 192 -4.21 7.36 -18.49
C THR A 192 -3.19 7.44 -19.62
N ASN A 193 -1.89 7.55 -19.32
CA ASN A 193 -0.82 7.66 -20.30
C ASN A 193 -0.19 6.29 -20.63
N ILE A 194 -0.74 5.18 -20.12
CA ILE A 194 -0.28 3.83 -20.45
C ILE A 194 -0.76 3.43 -21.86
N SER A 195 0.20 3.27 -22.77
CA SER A 195 -0.07 2.85 -24.15
C SER A 195 -0.79 1.50 -24.25
N GLU A 196 -1.58 1.30 -25.32
CA GLU A 196 -2.27 0.04 -25.58
C GLU A 196 -1.32 -1.16 -25.64
N LYS A 197 -0.10 -0.97 -26.16
CA LYS A 197 0.95 -2.00 -26.19
C LYS A 197 1.28 -2.48 -24.78
N ILE A 198 1.44 -1.57 -23.83
CA ILE A 198 1.71 -1.89 -22.42
C ILE A 198 0.48 -2.52 -21.76
N GLN A 199 -0.73 -2.04 -22.05
CA GLN A 199 -1.95 -2.66 -21.51
C GLN A 199 -2.13 -4.11 -22.00
N LYS A 200 -1.77 -4.38 -23.26
CA LYS A 200 -1.73 -5.75 -23.81
C LYS A 200 -0.68 -6.59 -23.10
N GLN A 201 0.53 -6.06 -22.90
CA GLN A 201 1.58 -6.76 -22.15
C GLN A 201 1.14 -7.07 -20.72
N PHE A 202 0.54 -6.10 -20.02
CA PHE A 202 -0.04 -6.29 -18.69
C PHE A 202 -1.08 -7.41 -18.66
N LYS A 203 -1.93 -7.51 -19.68
CA LYS A 203 -2.87 -8.63 -19.82
C LYS A 203 -2.13 -9.97 -19.95
N LEU A 204 -1.11 -10.07 -20.80
CA LEU A 204 -0.36 -11.32 -21.03
C LEU A 204 0.40 -11.77 -19.77
N VAL A 205 1.11 -10.85 -19.10
CA VAL A 205 1.87 -11.14 -17.87
C VAL A 205 0.98 -11.63 -16.75
N ARG A 206 -0.25 -11.08 -16.58
CA ARG A 206 -1.23 -11.57 -15.61
C ARG A 206 -1.61 -13.04 -15.79
N PHE A 207 -1.38 -13.60 -16.98
CA PHE A 207 -1.66 -15.00 -17.28
C PHE A 207 -0.40 -15.80 -17.64
N ASN A 208 0.80 -15.24 -17.45
CA ASN A 208 2.06 -15.87 -17.84
C ASN A 208 2.05 -16.33 -19.32
N MET A 209 1.48 -15.48 -20.19
CA MET A 209 1.34 -15.68 -21.64
C MET A 209 2.15 -14.65 -22.45
N ASP A 210 3.12 -14.01 -21.81
CA ASP A 210 3.96 -12.96 -22.38
C ASP A 210 5.17 -13.50 -23.17
N THR A 211 5.34 -14.82 -23.18
CA THR A 211 6.40 -15.57 -23.87
C THR A 211 5.87 -16.36 -25.06
#